data_AF-A0A6I2SQK8-F1
#
_entry.id   AF-A0A6I2SQK8-F1
#
_cell.length_a   1.000
_cell.length_b   1.000
_cell.length_c   1.000
_cell.angle_alpha   90.00
_cell.angle_beta   90.00
_cell.angle_gamma   90.00
#
_symmetry.space_group_name_H-M   'P 1'
#
loop_
_entity.id
_entity.type
_entity.pdbx_description
1 polymer ?
#
loop_
_entity_poly.entity_id
_entity_poly.type
_entity_poly.pdbx_seq_one_letter_code
_entity_poly.pdbx_strand_id
1 'polypeptide(L)'
;MLAMCRKEEGVDKRKFSRVSFHAPVYVSSKGRTYAGEVENVCHGGMFVKTVGDFTSGEQVLVSVNFLEGSSQLSVTMPGRVARLCADGIGVHSPHIDTHSLIHFESLLASTSDNRERLVEDFIDYVTTQQERHLL
;
A
#
# COMPACT_ATOMS: atom_id res chain seq x y z
N MET A 1 1.16 -26.52 5.85
CA MET A 1 2.51 -26.13 6.35
C MET A 1 2.66 -24.64 6.05
N LEU A 2 2.51 -23.78 7.06
CA LEU A 2 2.61 -22.31 6.90
C LEU A 2 4.08 -21.93 6.70
N ALA A 3 4.41 -21.34 5.54
CA ALA A 3 5.70 -20.69 5.34
C ALA A 3 5.72 -19.37 6.12
N MET A 4 6.04 -19.45 7.41
CA MET A 4 6.35 -18.27 8.21
C MET A 4 7.70 -17.72 7.76
N CYS A 5 7.81 -16.39 7.59
CA CYS A 5 9.07 -15.71 7.36
C CYS A 5 10.07 -16.06 8.47
N ARG A 6 10.94 -17.03 8.24
CA ARG A 6 12.20 -17.08 8.98
C ARG A 6 13.01 -15.84 8.57
N LYS A 7 13.71 -15.23 9.53
CA LYS A 7 14.92 -14.47 9.22
C LYS A 7 15.91 -15.49 8.65
N GLU A 8 15.82 -15.79 7.36
CA GLU A 8 16.91 -16.47 6.67
C GLU A 8 18.01 -15.43 6.50
N GLU A 9 19.16 -15.64 7.16
CA GLU A 9 20.43 -15.04 6.78
C GLU A 9 20.83 -15.64 5.42
N GLY A 10 20.16 -15.17 4.37
CA GLY A 10 20.33 -15.62 3.00
C GLY A 10 20.28 -14.40 2.09
N VAL A 11 21.13 -14.42 1.07
CA VAL A 11 21.27 -13.38 0.03
C VAL A 11 19.93 -12.73 -0.28
N ASP A 12 19.86 -11.41 -0.14
CA ASP A 12 18.65 -10.64 -0.41
C ASP A 12 18.21 -10.89 -1.87
N LYS A 13 17.14 -11.68 -2.05
CA LYS A 13 16.56 -12.02 -3.35
C LYS A 13 15.65 -10.91 -3.90
N ARG A 14 15.59 -9.74 -3.24
CA ARG A 14 14.73 -8.64 -3.67
C ARG A 14 15.28 -8.01 -4.94
N LYS A 15 14.39 -7.92 -5.94
CA LYS A 15 14.69 -7.23 -7.21
C LYS A 15 14.66 -5.71 -7.07
N PHE A 16 13.92 -5.18 -6.10
CA PHE A 16 13.69 -3.74 -5.92
C PHE A 16 14.01 -3.30 -4.50
N SER A 17 14.63 -2.12 -4.37
CA SER A 17 14.80 -1.44 -3.09
C SER A 17 13.43 -1.06 -2.51
N ARG A 18 13.35 -1.07 -1.18
CA ARG A 18 12.14 -0.71 -0.44
C ARG A 18 12.36 0.63 0.24
N VAL A 19 11.33 1.46 0.24
CA VAL A 19 11.30 2.75 0.92
C VAL A 19 10.39 2.62 2.14
N SER A 20 10.85 3.12 3.29
CA SER A 20 10.01 3.21 4.49
C SER A 20 8.83 4.13 4.19
N PHE A 21 7.62 3.67 4.52
CA PHE A 21 6.39 4.38 4.22
C PHE A 21 5.35 3.92 5.23
N HIS A 22 4.84 4.85 6.03
CA HIS A 22 4.03 4.56 7.21
C HIS A 22 2.64 5.17 7.03
N ALA A 23 1.66 4.32 6.72
CA ALA A 23 0.29 4.75 6.51
C ALA A 23 -0.70 3.72 7.06
N PRO A 24 -1.83 4.15 7.66
CA PRO A 24 -2.92 3.26 8.01
C PRO A 24 -3.42 2.50 6.78
N VAL A 25 -3.72 1.23 6.94
CA VAL A 25 -4.20 0.40 5.83
C VAL A 25 -5.27 -0.57 6.30
N TYR A 26 -6.26 -0.80 5.43
CA TYR A 26 -7.21 -1.88 5.56
C TYR A 26 -6.94 -2.94 4.51
N VAL A 27 -6.86 -4.20 4.95
CA VAL A 27 -6.71 -5.36 4.06
C VAL A 27 -8.03 -6.14 4.11
N SER A 28 -8.73 -6.20 2.99
CA SER A 28 -9.97 -6.96 2.86
C SER A 28 -9.68 -8.32 2.22
N SER A 29 -10.11 -9.39 2.88
CA SER A 29 -10.03 -10.76 2.36
C SER A 29 -11.14 -11.65 2.88
N LYS A 30 -11.69 -12.53 2.01
CA LYS A 30 -12.74 -13.50 2.37
C LYS A 30 -13.93 -12.86 3.11
N GLY A 31 -14.31 -11.63 2.74
CA GLY A 31 -15.40 -10.88 3.37
C GLY A 31 -15.08 -10.30 4.75
N ARG A 32 -13.82 -10.35 5.20
CA ARG A 32 -13.32 -9.73 6.43
C ARG A 32 -12.36 -8.59 6.11
N THR A 33 -12.30 -7.60 6.98
CA THR A 33 -11.38 -6.46 6.88
C THR A 33 -10.47 -6.43 8.08
N TYR A 34 -9.17 -6.31 7.83
CA TYR A 34 -8.13 -6.29 8.85
C TYR A 34 -7.45 -4.92 8.82
N ALA A 35 -7.41 -4.25 9.97
CA ALA A 35 -6.68 -3.00 10.12
C ALA A 35 -5.17 -3.29 10.27
N GLY A 36 -4.35 -2.34 9.87
CA GLY A 36 -2.90 -2.44 9.96
C GLY A 36 -2.19 -1.15 9.58
N GLU A 37 -0.88 -1.28 9.39
CA GLU A 37 -0.01 -0.19 8.96
C GLU A 37 0.92 -0.71 7.84
N VAL A 38 1.09 0.09 6.79
CA VAL A 38 2.18 -0.15 5.85
C VAL A 38 3.50 0.17 6.54
N GLU A 39 4.50 -0.69 6.44
CA GLU A 39 5.85 -0.39 6.96
C GLU A 39 6.78 0.11 5.85
N ASN A 40 6.65 -0.49 4.66
CA ASN A 40 7.49 -0.15 3.51
C ASN A 40 6.83 -0.56 2.20
N VAL A 41 7.23 0.12 1.14
CA VAL A 41 6.75 -0.07 -0.23
C VAL A 41 7.92 -0.23 -1.21
N CYS A 42 7.70 -0.93 -2.31
CA CYS A 42 8.58 -0.97 -3.48
C CYS A 42 7.75 -1.07 -4.75
N HIS A 43 8.40 -0.89 -5.90
CA HIS A 43 7.77 -1.19 -7.17
C HIS A 43 7.32 -2.67 -7.16
N GLY A 44 6.01 -2.90 -7.27
CA GLY A 44 5.40 -4.24 -7.26
C GLY A 44 4.95 -4.78 -5.89
N GLY A 45 5.08 -4.05 -4.77
CA GLY A 45 4.61 -4.58 -3.49
C GLY A 45 4.77 -3.69 -2.27
N MET A 46 4.22 -4.18 -1.15
CA MET A 46 4.33 -3.54 0.16
C MET A 46 4.45 -4.59 1.28
N PHE A 47 4.94 -4.16 2.44
CA PHE A 47 4.83 -4.94 3.67
C PHE A 47 3.84 -4.25 4.59
N VAL A 48 2.87 -5.02 5.08
CA VAL A 48 1.80 -4.55 5.95
C VAL A 48 1.88 -5.27 7.28
N LYS A 49 2.00 -4.51 8.36
CA LYS A 49 1.82 -5.01 9.73
C LYS A 49 0.34 -5.13 10.02
N THR A 50 -0.11 -6.34 10.26
CA THR A 50 -1.52 -6.62 10.55
C THR A 50 -1.66 -8.01 11.16
N VAL A 51 -2.72 -8.21 11.94
CA VAL A 51 -3.07 -9.50 12.53
C VAL A 51 -4.31 -10.03 11.83
N GLY A 52 -4.20 -11.19 11.18
CA GLY A 52 -5.31 -11.81 10.47
C GLY A 52 -5.00 -13.20 9.93
N ASP A 53 -6.06 -13.90 9.53
CA ASP A 53 -6.00 -15.30 9.05
C ASP A 53 -5.71 -15.37 7.54
N PHE A 54 -4.55 -14.84 7.14
CA PHE A 54 -4.12 -14.83 5.74
C PHE A 54 -3.43 -16.13 5.33
N THR A 55 -3.53 -16.44 4.04
CA THR A 55 -2.84 -17.57 3.40
C THR A 55 -1.94 -17.08 2.27
N SER A 56 -0.77 -17.71 2.08
CA SER A 56 0.10 -17.38 0.95
C SER A 56 -0.63 -17.67 -0.38
N GLY A 57 -0.49 -16.77 -1.34
CA GLY A 57 -1.18 -16.80 -2.62
C GLY A 57 -2.60 -16.24 -2.59
N GLU A 58 -3.14 -15.87 -1.42
CA GLU A 58 -4.48 -15.32 -1.27
C GLU A 58 -4.61 -13.96 -1.97
N GLN A 59 -5.75 -13.76 -2.65
CA GLN A 59 -6.10 -12.48 -3.24
C GLN A 59 -6.70 -11.57 -2.16
N VAL A 60 -6.22 -10.35 -2.10
CA VAL A 60 -6.64 -9.34 -1.12
C VAL A 60 -6.92 -8.02 -1.81
N LEU A 61 -7.73 -7.18 -1.18
CA LEU A 61 -7.88 -5.78 -1.55
C LEU A 61 -7.24 -4.93 -0.47
N VAL A 62 -6.29 -4.06 -0.86
CA VAL A 62 -5.53 -3.23 0.07
C VAL A 62 -5.95 -1.78 -0.12
N SER A 63 -6.39 -1.14 0.96
CA SER A 63 -6.81 0.26 0.98
C SER A 63 -5.89 1.04 1.90
N VAL A 64 -4.95 1.78 1.31
CA VAL A 64 -4.01 2.66 2.04
C VAL A 64 -4.70 3.99 2.27
N ASN A 65 -4.82 4.41 3.53
CA ASN A 65 -5.47 5.65 3.92
C ASN A 65 -4.44 6.73 4.21
N PHE A 66 -4.75 7.93 3.80
CA PHE A 66 -3.85 9.07 3.92
C PHE A 66 -4.47 10.23 4.70
N LEU A 67 -5.80 10.34 4.67
CA LEU A 67 -6.56 11.30 5.49
C LEU A 67 -7.76 10.59 6.12
N GLU A 68 -7.92 10.82 7.42
CA GLU A 68 -9.08 10.39 8.20
C GLU A 68 -9.88 11.65 8.60
N GLY A 69 -11.22 11.59 8.49
CA GLY A 69 -12.12 12.72 8.79
C GLY A 69 -13.14 13.00 7.69
N SER A 70 -13.53 14.27 7.51
CA SER A 70 -14.54 14.70 6.54
C SER A 70 -14.15 14.48 5.07
N SER A 71 -12.86 14.32 4.79
CA SER A 71 -12.32 14.04 3.47
C SER A 71 -11.55 12.73 3.54
N GLN A 72 -12.26 11.61 3.43
CA GLN A 72 -11.65 10.28 3.42
C GLN A 72 -10.89 10.10 2.11
N LEU A 73 -9.57 9.96 2.22
CA LEU A 73 -8.69 9.81 1.08
C LEU A 73 -7.91 8.52 1.20
N SER A 74 -8.22 7.58 0.30
CA SER A 74 -7.63 6.26 0.30
C SER A 74 -7.34 5.80 -1.12
N VAL A 75 -6.23 5.08 -1.29
CA VAL A 75 -5.92 4.40 -2.55
C VAL A 75 -6.17 2.91 -2.33
N THR A 76 -7.09 2.36 -3.12
CA THR A 76 -7.46 0.95 -3.05
C THR A 76 -6.94 0.19 -4.26
N MET A 77 -6.28 -0.95 -4.02
CA MET A 77 -5.64 -1.75 -5.07
C MET A 77 -5.75 -3.25 -4.79
N PRO A 78 -5.94 -4.08 -5.82
CA PRO A 78 -5.89 -5.53 -5.66
C PRO A 78 -4.44 -5.97 -5.42
N GLY A 79 -4.27 -7.02 -4.63
CA GLY A 79 -2.97 -7.60 -4.34
C GLY A 79 -3.05 -9.10 -4.07
N ARG A 80 -1.88 -9.71 -3.96
CA ARG A 80 -1.72 -11.12 -3.58
C ARG A 80 -0.79 -11.23 -2.39
N VAL A 81 -1.16 -12.01 -1.39
CA VAL A 81 -0.27 -12.34 -0.27
C VAL A 81 0.91 -13.15 -0.79
N ALA A 82 2.08 -12.52 -0.86
CA ALA A 82 3.30 -13.17 -1.35
C ALA A 82 3.99 -13.98 -0.23
N ARG A 83 3.91 -13.51 1.02
CA ARG A 83 4.50 -14.16 2.20
C ARG A 83 3.78 -13.78 3.48
N LEU A 84 3.87 -14.67 4.47
CA LEU A 84 3.35 -14.46 5.82
C LEU A 84 4.52 -14.32 6.79
N CYS A 85 4.52 -13.28 7.61
CA CYS A 85 5.50 -13.08 8.67
C CYS A 85 4.79 -13.04 10.04
N ALA A 86 5.55 -13.08 11.14
CA ALA A 86 4.97 -13.12 12.48
C ALA A 86 4.18 -11.85 12.84
N ASP A 87 4.57 -10.72 12.27
CA ASP A 87 4.05 -9.38 12.54
C ASP A 87 3.22 -8.79 11.39
N GLY A 88 3.00 -9.57 10.31
CA GLY A 88 2.28 -9.07 9.15
C GLY A 88 2.42 -9.90 7.89
N ILE A 89 2.15 -9.27 6.75
CA ILE A 89 2.12 -9.90 5.44
C ILE A 89 2.89 -9.10 4.40
N GLY A 90 3.56 -9.81 3.49
CA GLY A 90 4.07 -9.21 2.27
C GLY A 90 3.02 -9.31 1.17
N VAL A 91 2.63 -8.18 0.58
CA VAL A 91 1.67 -8.12 -0.51
C VAL A 91 2.39 -7.75 -1.79
N HIS A 92 2.16 -8.54 -2.84
CA HIS A 92 2.54 -8.19 -4.21
C HIS A 92 1.35 -7.55 -4.91
N SER A 93 1.55 -6.38 -5.52
CA SER A 93 0.57 -5.75 -6.39
C SER A 93 1.30 -5.00 -7.51
N PRO A 94 1.04 -5.33 -8.78
CA PRO A 94 1.64 -4.62 -9.91
C PRO A 94 1.08 -3.20 -10.08
N HIS A 95 0.02 -2.85 -9.34
CA HIS A 95 -0.63 -1.53 -9.40
C HIS A 95 -0.04 -0.52 -8.40
N ILE A 96 0.93 -0.93 -7.59
CA ILE A 96 1.63 -0.02 -6.68
C ILE A 96 2.62 0.82 -7.47
N ASP A 97 2.31 2.12 -7.60
CA ASP A 97 3.29 3.15 -7.92
C ASP A 97 3.81 3.79 -6.64
N THR A 98 5.04 3.43 -6.26
CA THR A 98 5.69 3.97 -5.07
C THR A 98 5.93 5.47 -5.12
N HIS A 99 6.21 6.02 -6.32
CA HIS A 99 6.45 7.46 -6.45
C HIS A 99 5.18 8.23 -6.15
N SER A 100 4.04 7.76 -6.66
CA SER A 100 2.73 8.33 -6.35
C SER A 100 2.42 8.29 -4.85
N LEU A 101 2.63 7.16 -4.17
CA LEU A 101 2.35 7.03 -2.72
C LEU A 101 3.23 7.96 -1.87
N ILE A 102 4.54 8.01 -2.14
CA ILE A 102 5.48 8.86 -1.38
C ILE A 102 5.23 10.33 -1.66
N HIS A 103 4.97 10.69 -2.93
CA HIS A 103 4.65 12.07 -3.29
C HIS A 103 3.41 12.54 -2.56
N PHE A 104 2.41 11.67 -2.45
CA PHE A 104 1.16 11.97 -1.78
C PHE A 104 1.33 12.20 -0.27
N GLU A 105 2.06 11.33 0.41
CA GLU A 105 2.42 11.53 1.82
C GLU A 105 3.16 12.86 2.01
N SER A 106 4.12 13.18 1.14
CA SER A 106 4.86 14.44 1.20
C SER A 106 3.98 15.67 0.99
N LEU A 107 3.02 15.62 0.06
CA LEU A 107 2.08 16.72 -0.16
C LEU A 107 1.22 16.95 1.09
N LEU A 108 0.69 15.88 1.67
CA LEU A 108 -0.18 15.94 2.85
C LEU A 108 0.56 16.36 4.12
N ALA A 109 1.82 15.96 4.30
CA ALA A 109 2.64 16.36 5.44
C ALA A 109 3.00 17.86 5.45
N SER A 110 2.90 18.54 4.30
CA SER A 110 3.44 19.89 4.10
C SER A 110 2.45 21.03 4.28
N THR A 111 1.16 20.78 4.56
CA THR A 111 0.12 21.85 4.47
C THR A 111 -0.84 21.92 5.66
N SER A 112 -0.88 23.09 6.29
CA SER A 112 -1.88 23.45 7.30
C SER A 112 -3.07 24.26 6.78
N ASP A 113 -3.01 24.88 5.58
CA ASP A 113 -4.06 25.85 5.15
C ASP A 113 -4.74 25.59 3.78
N ASN A 114 -4.34 24.59 2.98
CA ASN A 114 -4.90 24.39 1.62
C ASN A 114 -5.08 22.93 1.19
N ARG A 115 -5.32 22.03 2.15
CA ARG A 115 -5.36 20.58 1.95
C ARG A 115 -6.40 20.12 0.90
N GLU A 116 -7.57 20.74 0.86
CA GLU A 116 -8.68 20.32 -0.02
C GLU A 116 -8.36 20.57 -1.50
N ARG A 117 -7.78 21.74 -1.82
CA ARG A 117 -7.39 22.10 -3.19
C ARG A 117 -6.28 21.21 -3.73
N LEU A 118 -5.31 20.85 -2.90
CA LEU A 118 -4.22 19.95 -3.32
C LEU A 118 -4.71 18.53 -3.63
N VAL A 119 -5.75 18.08 -2.92
CA VAL A 119 -6.39 16.79 -3.21
C VAL A 119 -7.13 16.84 -4.54
N GLU A 120 -7.84 17.95 -4.84
CA GLU A 120 -8.49 18.16 -6.13
C GLU A 120 -7.48 18.21 -7.30
N ASP A 121 -6.42 19.02 -7.19
CA ASP A 121 -5.37 19.13 -8.21
C ASP A 121 -4.71 17.78 -8.51
N PHE A 122 -4.56 16.93 -7.48
CA PHE A 122 -4.02 15.58 -7.62
C PHE A 122 -5.00 14.62 -8.29
N ILE A 123 -6.29 14.65 -7.91
CA ILE A 123 -7.32 13.86 -8.59
C ILE A 123 -7.29 14.18 -10.08
N ASP A 124 -7.22 15.46 -10.45
CA ASP A 124 -7.12 15.89 -11.85
C ASP A 124 -5.83 15.38 -12.52
N TYR A 125 -4.67 15.47 -11.86
CA TYR A 125 -3.40 14.98 -12.40
C TYR A 125 -3.40 13.46 -12.66
N VAL A 126 -3.90 12.66 -11.72
CA VAL A 126 -3.91 11.19 -11.87
C VAL A 126 -4.91 10.77 -12.95
N THR A 127 -6.08 11.41 -12.98
CA THR A 127 -7.11 11.11 -13.98
C THR A 127 -6.62 11.46 -15.40
N THR A 128 -5.91 12.58 -15.56
CA THR A 128 -5.32 12.98 -16.84
C THR A 128 -4.14 12.11 -17.30
N GLN A 129 -3.34 11.55 -16.38
CA GLN A 129 -2.29 10.59 -16.77
C GLN A 129 -2.86 9.23 -17.17
N GLN A 130 -3.99 8.80 -16.61
CA GLN A 130 -4.68 7.56 -17.01
C GLN A 130 -5.18 7.62 -18.46
N GLU A 131 -5.61 8.78 -18.94
CA GLU A 131 -6.05 8.97 -20.34
C GLU A 131 -4.89 8.94 -21.34
N ARG A 132 -3.68 9.32 -20.93
CA ARG A 132 -2.48 9.34 -21.80
C ARG A 132 -1.84 7.98 -22.04
N HIS A 133 -2.27 6.93 -21.35
CA HIS A 133 -1.82 5.54 -21.59
C HIS A 133 -2.83 4.70 -22.40
N LEU A 134 -3.92 5.32 -22.87
CA LEU A 134 -4.94 4.69 -23.72
C LEU A 134 -4.99 5.25 -25.16
N LEU A 135 -4.01 6.08 -25.53
CA LEU A 135 -3.75 6.57 -26.90
C LEU A 135 -2.33 6.17 -27.33
#